data_AF-A0A2V8DXJ1-F1
#
_entry.id   AF-A0A2V8DXJ1-F1
#
_cell.length_a   1.000
_cell.length_b   1.000
_cell.length_c   1.000
_cell.angle_alpha   90.00
_cell.angle_beta   90.00
_cell.angle_gamma   90.00
#
_symmetry.space_group_name_H-M   'P 1'
#
loop_
_entity.id
_entity.type
_entity.pdbx_description
1 polymer ?
#
loop_
_entity_poly.entity_id
_entity_poly.type
_entity_poly.pdbx_seq_one_letter_code
_entity_poly.pdbx_strand_id
1 'polypeptide(L)'
;ELAGAAHAEVPRWVAQVPPPLDFGQGCKEPVNVAPHHAVVKAALHALGKWVGSGVIPPQSPMIELADPSAPDPVVRDRFGNAKGGIRLPELVAPTATIDGGANTGAQETATGPARNFCFLFGRTRLFDEPTLRSLYPNRAAFMKAFDRAIDDILTQGYWLKPEAEAARKAARDSAVGR
;
A
#
# COMPACT_ATOMS: atom_id res chain seq x y z
N GLU A 1 -6.18 -4.34 10.72
CA GLU A 1 -4.88 -4.51 10.04
C GLU A 1 -4.84 -3.73 8.74
N LEU A 2 -3.67 -3.46 8.15
CA LEU A 2 -3.57 -2.84 6.82
C LEU A 2 -3.32 -3.91 5.76
N ALA A 3 -4.17 -3.95 4.74
CA ALA A 3 -3.99 -4.89 3.64
C ALA A 3 -2.73 -4.55 2.83
N GLY A 4 -1.89 -5.55 2.62
CA GLY A 4 -0.70 -5.44 1.77
C GLY A 4 0.48 -4.66 2.37
N ALA A 5 0.39 -4.11 3.58
CA ALA A 5 1.50 -3.39 4.22
C ALA A 5 2.63 -4.34 4.68
N ALA A 6 3.85 -3.80 4.76
CA ALA A 6 5.03 -4.46 5.30
C ALA A 6 5.58 -3.70 6.52
N HIS A 7 6.69 -4.15 7.11
CA HIS A 7 7.29 -3.46 8.27
C HIS A 7 7.90 -2.11 7.92
N ALA A 8 8.34 -1.94 6.67
CA ALA A 8 8.87 -0.69 6.15
C ALA A 8 8.15 -0.32 4.85
N GLU A 9 8.10 0.97 4.57
CA GLU A 9 7.54 1.52 3.34
C GLU A 9 8.54 2.47 2.67
N VAL A 10 8.45 2.57 1.35
CA VAL A 10 8.87 3.76 0.59
C VAL A 10 7.60 4.36 -0.02
N PRO A 11 6.88 5.21 0.71
CA PRO A 11 5.49 5.48 0.38
C PRO A 11 5.34 6.14 -1.00
N ARG A 12 4.39 5.61 -1.78
CA ARG A 12 3.94 6.18 -3.06
C ARG A 12 2.41 6.20 -3.07
N TRP A 13 1.84 7.38 -3.24
CA TRP A 13 0.39 7.52 -3.43
C TRP A 13 -0.09 6.92 -4.75
N VAL A 14 0.78 6.86 -5.77
CA VAL A 14 0.52 6.16 -7.02
C VAL A 14 1.79 5.40 -7.40
N ALA A 15 1.72 4.07 -7.38
CA ALA A 15 2.83 3.22 -7.74
C ALA A 15 3.12 3.37 -9.24
N GLN A 16 4.35 3.76 -9.56
CA GLN A 16 4.91 3.92 -10.90
C GLN A 16 6.33 3.35 -10.90
N VAL A 17 7.05 3.45 -12.02
CA VAL A 17 8.44 2.95 -12.13
C VAL A 17 9.27 3.41 -10.93
N PRO A 18 9.75 2.46 -10.08
CA PRO A 18 10.42 2.81 -8.84
C PRO A 18 11.78 3.47 -9.16
N PRO A 19 12.12 4.62 -8.54
CA PRO A 19 13.50 5.08 -8.53
C PRO A 19 14.42 4.04 -7.86
N PRO A 20 15.72 3.99 -8.18
CA PRO A 20 16.66 2.99 -7.65
C PRO A 20 16.69 2.85 -6.11
N LEU A 21 16.36 3.93 -5.39
CA LEU A 21 16.29 3.94 -3.93
C LEU A 21 15.16 3.06 -3.36
N ASP A 22 14.14 2.73 -4.16
CA ASP A 22 12.98 1.93 -3.75
C ASP A 22 13.25 0.42 -3.84
N PHE A 23 14.45 -0.02 -4.23
CA PHE A 23 14.85 -1.43 -4.14
C PHE A 23 15.38 -1.81 -2.75
N GLY A 24 15.42 -0.86 -1.80
CA GLY A 24 16.10 -1.06 -0.51
C GLY A 24 17.61 -1.30 -0.70
N GLN A 25 18.37 -1.44 0.38
CA GLN A 25 19.80 -1.76 0.27
C GLN A 25 19.98 -3.21 -0.23
N GLY A 26 19.93 -3.39 -1.54
CA GLY A 26 20.20 -4.66 -2.20
C GLY A 26 19.08 -5.69 -2.10
N CYS A 27 17.80 -5.29 -2.10
CA CYS A 27 16.70 -6.25 -2.24
C CYS A 27 16.44 -6.60 -3.71
N LYS A 28 15.92 -7.81 -3.92
CA LYS A 28 15.68 -8.37 -5.25
C LYS A 28 14.49 -7.70 -5.94
N GLU A 29 13.44 -7.43 -5.18
CA GLU A 29 12.22 -6.77 -5.67
C GLU A 29 12.11 -5.35 -5.09
N PRO A 30 11.44 -4.41 -5.78
CA PRO A 30 11.09 -3.12 -5.19
C PRO A 30 10.35 -3.31 -3.87
N VAL A 31 10.71 -2.52 -2.86
CA VAL A 31 10.12 -2.59 -1.51
C VAL A 31 8.68 -2.08 -1.53
N ASN A 32 7.95 -2.38 -0.47
CA ASN A 32 6.54 -2.03 -0.34
C ASN A 32 6.32 -0.51 -0.39
N VAL A 33 5.39 -0.08 -1.25
CA VAL A 33 5.07 1.34 -1.44
C VAL A 33 3.76 1.78 -0.79
N ALA A 34 3.05 0.88 -0.09
CA ALA A 34 1.80 1.24 0.58
C ALA A 34 2.06 2.37 1.58
N PRO A 35 1.33 3.50 1.53
CA PRO A 35 1.51 4.62 2.44
C PRO A 35 0.85 4.36 3.80
N HIS A 36 1.29 3.31 4.51
CA HIS A 36 0.79 2.98 5.83
C HIS A 36 1.06 4.05 6.88
N HIS A 37 2.08 4.91 6.72
CA HIS A 37 2.27 6.07 7.61
C HIS A 37 1.03 6.97 7.69
N ALA A 38 0.24 7.05 6.61
CA ALA A 38 -0.99 7.84 6.57
C ALA A 38 -2.03 7.33 7.57
N VAL A 39 -2.13 5.99 7.69
CA VAL A 39 -3.01 5.33 8.65
C VAL A 39 -2.48 5.47 10.07
N VAL A 40 -1.16 5.38 10.27
CA VAL A 40 -0.53 5.62 11.58
C VAL A 40 -0.83 7.04 12.07
N LYS A 41 -0.70 8.06 11.21
CA LYS A 41 -1.07 9.45 11.54
C LYS A 41 -2.54 9.58 11.91
N ALA A 42 -3.45 8.97 11.15
CA ALA A 42 -4.87 8.99 11.46
C ALA A 42 -5.18 8.30 12.80
N ALA A 43 -4.54 7.16 13.07
CA ALA A 43 -4.68 6.43 14.33
C ALA A 43 -4.18 7.27 15.53
N LEU A 44 -3.04 7.94 15.40
CA LEU A 44 -2.52 8.85 16.44
C LEU A 44 -3.46 10.05 16.67
N HIS A 45 -4.02 10.63 15.61
CA HIS A 45 -5.02 11.68 15.74
C HIS A 45 -6.31 11.19 16.42
N ALA A 46 -6.79 10.00 16.06
CA ALA A 46 -7.96 9.39 16.68
C ALA A 46 -7.72 9.05 18.16
N LEU A 47 -6.52 8.57 18.51
CA LEU A 47 -6.11 8.37 19.90
C LEU A 47 -6.17 9.68 20.71
N GLY A 48 -5.67 10.78 20.15
CA GLY A 48 -5.76 12.10 20.79
C GLY A 48 -7.20 12.53 21.07
N LYS A 49 -8.11 12.32 20.11
CA LYS A 49 -9.55 12.59 20.31
C LYS A 49 -10.17 11.70 21.37
N TRP A 50 -9.80 10.42 21.39
CA TRP A 50 -10.32 9.48 22.37
C TRP A 50 -9.92 9.85 23.78
N VAL A 51 -8.63 10.12 24.00
CA VAL A 51 -8.11 10.56 25.31
C VAL A 51 -8.69 11.90 25.73
N GLY A 52 -8.79 12.87 24.82
CA GLY A 52 -9.21 14.23 25.15
C GLY A 52 -10.73 14.44 25.27
N SER A 53 -11.54 13.65 24.56
CA SER A 53 -12.98 13.90 24.44
C SER A 53 -13.86 12.64 24.48
N GLY A 54 -13.27 11.46 24.71
CA GLY A 54 -14.00 10.19 24.79
C GLY A 54 -14.51 9.64 23.45
N VAL A 55 -14.23 10.31 22.32
CA VAL A 55 -14.64 9.84 20.98
C VAL A 55 -13.86 8.59 20.61
N ILE A 56 -14.54 7.44 20.55
CA ILE A 56 -13.93 6.13 20.26
C ILE A 56 -13.35 6.12 18.83
N PRO A 57 -12.11 5.64 18.64
CA PRO A 57 -11.49 5.55 17.32
C PRO A 57 -12.16 4.48 16.44
N PRO A 58 -12.14 4.65 15.11
CA PRO A 58 -12.60 3.60 14.18
C PRO A 58 -11.87 2.28 14.43
N GLN A 59 -12.61 1.18 14.50
CA GLN A 59 -12.04 -0.16 14.62
C GLN A 59 -11.54 -0.64 13.26
N SER A 60 -10.37 -1.26 13.21
CA SER A 60 -9.78 -1.72 11.94
C SER A 60 -10.30 -3.11 11.57
N PRO A 61 -10.78 -3.35 10.33
CA PRO A 61 -11.10 -4.69 9.87
C PRO A 61 -9.86 -5.58 9.80
N MET A 62 -10.07 -6.89 9.94
CA MET A 62 -9.03 -7.91 9.81
C MET A 62 -8.80 -8.27 8.34
N ILE A 63 -7.58 -8.67 7.99
CA ILE A 63 -7.33 -9.30 6.69
C ILE A 63 -8.00 -10.67 6.64
N GLU A 64 -8.40 -11.07 5.44
CA GLU A 64 -8.98 -12.40 5.23
C GLU A 64 -7.88 -13.45 5.23
N LEU A 65 -8.05 -14.47 6.07
CA LEU A 65 -7.16 -15.63 6.15
C LEU A 65 -7.94 -16.90 5.77
N ALA A 66 -7.30 -17.77 5.01
CA ALA A 66 -7.76 -19.12 4.72
C ALA A 66 -7.29 -20.07 5.84
N ASP A 67 -6.75 -21.24 5.49
CA ASP A 67 -6.19 -22.19 6.45
C ASP A 67 -4.98 -21.59 7.20
N PRO A 68 -5.08 -21.33 8.52
CA PRO A 68 -3.99 -20.75 9.30
C PRO A 68 -2.75 -21.65 9.43
N SER A 69 -2.87 -22.94 9.09
CA SER A 69 -1.75 -23.89 9.07
C SER A 69 -0.95 -23.84 7.76
N ALA A 70 -1.46 -23.16 6.73
CA ALA A 70 -0.75 -22.97 5.47
C ALA A 70 0.47 -22.03 5.65
N PRO A 71 1.57 -22.25 4.89
CA PRO A 71 2.72 -21.35 4.92
C PRO A 71 2.40 -19.89 4.55
N ASP A 72 1.36 -19.67 3.74
CA ASP A 72 0.82 -18.35 3.39
C ASP A 72 -0.72 -18.40 3.45
N PRO A 73 -1.34 -18.04 4.59
CA PRO A 73 -2.78 -18.11 4.76
C PRO A 73 -3.53 -16.91 4.16
N VAL A 74 -2.84 -15.92 3.59
CA VAL A 74 -3.47 -14.65 3.20
C VAL A 74 -4.31 -14.82 1.93
N VAL A 75 -5.60 -14.54 2.04
CA VAL A 75 -6.51 -14.54 0.88
C VAL A 75 -6.28 -13.26 0.07
N ARG A 76 -6.12 -13.40 -1.26
CA ARG A 76 -5.80 -12.30 -2.17
C ARG A 76 -6.86 -12.13 -3.25
N ASP A 77 -7.02 -10.90 -3.72
CA ASP A 77 -7.85 -10.58 -4.88
C ASP A 77 -7.16 -10.95 -6.20
N ARG A 78 -7.83 -10.71 -7.33
CA ARG A 78 -7.30 -11.00 -8.68
C ARG A 78 -6.00 -10.25 -9.03
N PHE A 79 -5.66 -9.23 -8.25
CA PHE A 79 -4.46 -8.42 -8.43
C PHE A 79 -3.33 -8.83 -7.47
N GLY A 80 -3.54 -9.87 -6.67
CA GLY A 80 -2.57 -10.34 -5.67
C GLY A 80 -2.55 -9.50 -4.39
N ASN A 81 -3.49 -8.56 -4.21
CA ASN A 81 -3.57 -7.75 -2.99
C ASN A 81 -4.41 -8.47 -1.92
N ALA A 82 -3.98 -8.42 -0.65
CA ALA A 82 -4.67 -9.07 0.47
C ALA A 82 -6.11 -8.55 0.64
N LYS A 83 -7.10 -9.45 0.76
CA LYS A 83 -8.50 -9.09 1.00
C LYS A 83 -8.74 -8.74 2.49
N GLY A 84 -9.86 -8.07 2.77
CA GLY A 84 -10.12 -7.50 4.09
C GLY A 84 -9.16 -6.37 4.42
N GLY A 85 -8.96 -6.11 5.72
CA GLY A 85 -8.08 -5.06 6.21
C GLY A 85 -8.51 -3.65 5.81
N ILE A 86 -7.77 -2.65 6.26
CA ILE A 86 -7.89 -1.29 5.76
C ILE A 86 -7.43 -1.31 4.30
N ARG A 87 -8.35 -1.00 3.39
CA ARG A 87 -8.11 -0.99 1.95
C ARG A 87 -7.68 0.41 1.52
N LEU A 88 -6.38 0.60 1.33
CA LEU A 88 -5.83 1.87 0.84
C LEU A 88 -6.25 2.13 -0.63
N PRO A 89 -6.28 3.38 -1.09
CA PRO A 89 -6.54 3.71 -2.50
C PRO A 89 -5.65 2.95 -3.48
N GLU A 90 -4.40 2.68 -3.11
CA GLU A 90 -3.42 1.92 -3.89
C GLU A 90 -3.82 0.44 -4.08
N LEU A 91 -4.72 -0.09 -3.24
CA LEU A 91 -5.26 -1.44 -3.35
C LEU A 91 -6.67 -1.47 -3.95
N VAL A 92 -7.42 -0.38 -3.85
CA VAL A 92 -8.79 -0.27 -4.39
C VAL A 92 -8.77 0.11 -5.87
N ALA A 93 -7.89 1.05 -6.25
CA ALA A 93 -7.61 1.45 -7.62
C ALA A 93 -6.12 1.20 -7.92
N PRO A 94 -5.70 -0.08 -8.01
CA PRO A 94 -4.30 -0.45 -8.08
C PRO A 94 -3.66 -0.13 -9.42
N THR A 95 -2.38 0.25 -9.36
CA THR A 95 -1.44 0.30 -10.51
C THR A 95 -0.30 -0.71 -10.36
N ALA A 96 -0.28 -1.41 -9.23
CA ALA A 96 0.70 -2.41 -8.85
C ALA A 96 0.05 -3.42 -7.89
N THR A 97 0.63 -4.62 -7.79
CA THR A 97 0.46 -5.48 -6.63
C THR A 97 1.35 -4.96 -5.51
N ILE A 98 0.78 -4.74 -4.34
CA ILE A 98 1.51 -4.36 -3.13
C ILE A 98 1.25 -5.43 -2.07
N ASP A 99 2.31 -6.14 -1.68
CA ASP A 99 2.20 -7.26 -0.75
C ASP A 99 3.24 -7.19 0.38
N GLY A 100 2.84 -7.65 1.57
CA GLY A 100 3.68 -7.69 2.76
C GLY A 100 4.55 -8.93 2.90
N GLY A 101 4.58 -9.81 1.89
CA GLY A 101 5.35 -11.05 1.92
C GLY A 101 6.85 -10.79 1.85
N ALA A 102 7.65 -11.72 2.38
CA ALA A 102 9.10 -11.56 2.47
C ALA A 102 9.75 -11.31 1.10
N ASN A 103 10.59 -10.28 1.03
CA ASN A 103 11.53 -10.04 -0.07
C ASN A 103 12.90 -10.65 0.30
N THR A 104 13.77 -10.82 -0.69
CA THR A 104 15.09 -11.42 -0.50
C THR A 104 16.19 -10.47 -0.94
N GLY A 105 17.42 -10.72 -0.51
CA GLY A 105 18.57 -10.02 -1.08
C GLY A 105 18.70 -10.29 -2.59
N ALA A 106 19.15 -9.30 -3.35
CA ALA A 106 19.51 -9.42 -4.76
C ALA A 106 20.82 -10.18 -4.97
N GLN A 107 21.68 -10.23 -3.94
CA GLN A 107 22.91 -11.03 -3.92
C GLN A 107 22.86 -12.01 -2.74
N GLU A 108 23.32 -13.25 -2.96
CA GLU A 108 23.33 -14.32 -1.94
C GLU A 108 24.30 -14.04 -0.78
N THR A 109 25.23 -13.10 -0.95
CA THR A 109 26.27 -12.82 0.03
C THR A 109 26.58 -11.33 0.06
N ALA A 110 25.86 -10.56 0.88
CA ALA A 110 26.47 -9.35 1.42
C ALA A 110 27.62 -9.84 2.32
N THR A 111 28.86 -9.82 1.82
CA THR A 111 30.04 -10.16 2.62
C THR A 111 30.21 -9.08 3.69
N GLY A 112 29.76 -9.36 4.90
CA GLY A 112 29.84 -8.47 6.06
C GLY A 112 28.78 -8.80 7.13
N PRO A 113 28.88 -8.23 8.35
CA PRO A 113 27.93 -8.48 9.43
C PRO A 113 26.54 -7.84 9.21
N ALA A 114 26.38 -7.03 8.16
CA ALA A 114 25.10 -6.42 7.80
C ALA A 114 24.21 -7.44 7.09
N ARG A 115 23.39 -8.17 7.85
CA ARG A 115 22.28 -8.94 7.29
C ARG A 115 21.35 -7.97 6.55
N ASN A 116 20.99 -8.28 5.30
CA ASN A 116 19.95 -7.50 4.62
C ASN A 116 18.60 -7.73 5.30
N PHE A 117 17.80 -6.67 5.44
CA PHE A 117 16.48 -6.72 6.09
C PHE A 117 15.34 -6.87 5.08
N CYS A 118 15.63 -7.34 3.87
CA CYS A 118 14.66 -7.40 2.78
C CYS A 118 13.40 -8.20 3.15
N PHE A 119 13.53 -9.23 3.98
CA PHE A 119 12.38 -10.02 4.45
C PHE A 119 11.32 -9.19 5.21
N LEU A 120 11.67 -8.00 5.70
CA LEU A 120 10.76 -7.06 6.38
C LEU A 120 10.07 -6.07 5.42
N PHE A 121 10.60 -5.91 4.21
CA PHE A 121 10.29 -4.75 3.37
C PHE A 121 9.14 -4.98 2.40
N GLY A 122 8.56 -6.17 2.36
CA GLY A 122 7.50 -6.47 1.41
C GLY A 122 7.95 -6.27 -0.04
N ARG A 123 6.97 -6.25 -0.94
CA ARG A 123 7.21 -6.22 -2.38
C ARG A 123 6.20 -5.33 -3.09
N THR A 124 6.67 -4.68 -4.14
CA THR A 124 5.84 -3.95 -5.10
C THR A 124 6.11 -4.47 -6.50
N ARG A 125 5.07 -4.90 -7.21
CA ARG A 125 5.14 -5.33 -8.61
C ARG A 125 4.20 -4.48 -9.45
N LEU A 126 4.76 -3.64 -10.31
CA LEU A 126 3.94 -2.79 -11.19
C LEU A 126 3.15 -3.65 -12.17
N PHE A 127 1.96 -3.19 -12.52
CA PHE A 127 1.25 -3.75 -13.65
C PHE A 127 1.91 -3.30 -14.96
N ASP A 128 1.83 -4.17 -15.95
CA ASP A 128 2.24 -3.84 -17.30
C ASP A 128 1.25 -2.85 -17.95
N GLU A 129 1.69 -2.26 -19.06
CA GLU A 129 0.90 -1.27 -19.77
C GLU A 129 -0.44 -1.83 -20.30
N PRO A 130 -0.51 -3.06 -20.88
CA PRO A 130 -1.79 -3.66 -21.26
C PRO A 130 -2.78 -3.79 -20.09
N THR A 131 -2.31 -4.22 -18.91
CA THR A 131 -3.15 -4.34 -17.72
C THR A 131 -3.64 -2.96 -17.27
N LEU A 132 -2.76 -1.96 -17.23
CA LEU A 132 -3.14 -0.59 -16.87
C LEU A 132 -4.14 0.02 -17.85
N ARG A 133 -3.97 -0.18 -19.17
CA ARG A 133 -4.94 0.28 -20.19
C ARG A 133 -6.29 -0.43 -20.07
N SER A 134 -6.28 -1.72 -19.70
CA SER A 134 -7.53 -2.46 -19.47
C SER A 134 -8.27 -1.97 -18.22
N LEU A 135 -7.55 -1.61 -17.15
CA LEU A 135 -8.15 -1.10 -15.91
C LEU A 135 -8.58 0.36 -16.04
N TYR A 136 -7.75 1.16 -16.69
CA TYR A 136 -7.92 2.60 -16.85
C TYR A 136 -7.76 2.99 -18.32
N PRO A 137 -8.81 2.82 -19.15
CA PRO A 137 -8.76 3.13 -20.57
C PRO A 137 -8.46 4.60 -20.87
N ASN A 138 -8.67 5.48 -19.88
CA ASN A 138 -8.32 6.89 -19.94
C ASN A 138 -8.13 7.43 -18.52
N ARG A 139 -7.56 8.64 -18.45
CA ARG A 139 -7.26 9.34 -17.21
C ARG A 139 -8.49 9.60 -16.35
N ALA A 140 -9.64 9.87 -16.95
CA ALA A 140 -10.88 10.10 -16.20
C ALA A 140 -11.34 8.83 -15.47
N ALA A 141 -11.16 7.65 -16.06
CA ALA A 141 -11.46 6.37 -15.42
C ALA A 141 -10.57 6.13 -14.19
N PHE A 142 -9.26 6.37 -14.31
CA PHE A 142 -8.33 6.28 -13.17
C PHE A 142 -8.68 7.27 -12.06
N MET A 143 -8.80 8.56 -12.40
CA MET A 143 -9.11 9.61 -11.43
C MET A 143 -10.41 9.32 -10.70
N LYS A 144 -11.47 8.91 -11.40
CA LYS A 144 -12.76 8.56 -10.78
C LYS A 144 -12.62 7.40 -9.78
N ALA A 145 -11.91 6.34 -10.15
CA ALA A 145 -11.71 5.18 -9.27
C ALA A 145 -10.86 5.54 -8.04
N PHE A 146 -9.77 6.28 -8.25
CA PHE A 146 -8.84 6.66 -7.21
C PHE A 146 -9.44 7.69 -6.25
N ASP A 147 -10.11 8.73 -6.77
CA ASP A 147 -10.81 9.73 -5.96
C ASP A 147 -11.91 9.11 -5.10
N ARG A 148 -12.66 8.14 -5.65
CA ARG A 148 -13.66 7.39 -4.89
C ARG A 148 -13.02 6.61 -3.74
N ALA A 149 -11.89 5.96 -3.97
CA ALA A 149 -11.19 5.22 -2.93
C ALA A 149 -10.65 6.15 -1.83
N ILE A 150 -10.19 7.36 -2.19
CA ILE A 150 -9.80 8.40 -1.24
C ILE A 150 -10.98 8.86 -0.39
N ASP A 151 -12.15 9.09 -1.00
CA ASP A 151 -13.36 9.47 -0.27
C ASP A 151 -13.79 8.38 0.73
N ASP A 152 -13.71 7.12 0.30
CA ASP A 152 -14.08 5.98 1.13
C ASP A 152 -13.14 5.86 2.35
N ILE A 153 -11.82 5.94 2.18
CA ILE A 153 -10.87 5.82 3.31
C ILE A 153 -10.91 7.03 4.26
N LEU A 154 -11.23 8.23 3.74
CA LEU A 154 -11.49 9.41 4.57
C LEU A 154 -12.77 9.23 5.41
N THR A 155 -13.83 8.72 4.79
CA THR A 155 -15.13 8.48 5.46
C THR A 155 -14.99 7.44 6.56
N GLN A 156 -14.16 6.42 6.34
CA GLN A 156 -13.84 5.40 7.34
C GLN A 156 -12.95 5.92 8.47
N GLY A 157 -12.37 7.12 8.34
CA GLY A 157 -11.51 7.74 9.34
C GLY A 157 -10.10 7.16 9.41
N TYR A 158 -9.67 6.39 8.40
CA TYR A 158 -8.32 5.82 8.37
C TYR A 158 -7.29 6.73 7.72
N TRP A 159 -7.70 7.78 7.02
CA TRP A 159 -6.83 8.87 6.56
C TRP A 159 -7.30 10.22 7.09
N LEU A 160 -6.38 11.19 7.12
CA LEU A 160 -6.71 12.59 7.36
C LEU A 160 -6.75 13.37 6.03
N LYS A 161 -7.37 14.54 6.07
CA LYS A 161 -7.48 15.42 4.90
C LYS A 161 -6.13 15.74 4.24
N PRO A 162 -5.03 16.04 4.96
CA PRO A 162 -3.75 16.32 4.32
C PRO A 162 -3.22 15.16 3.46
N GLU A 163 -3.30 13.93 3.95
CA GLU A 163 -2.90 12.73 3.21
C GLU A 163 -3.77 12.52 1.96
N ALA A 164 -5.09 12.72 2.08
CA ALA A 164 -5.99 12.66 0.92
C ALA A 164 -5.64 13.70 -0.15
N GLU A 165 -5.37 14.95 0.22
CA GLU A 165 -4.98 15.99 -0.75
C GLU A 165 -3.64 15.67 -1.42
N ALA A 166 -2.67 15.13 -0.68
CA ALA A 166 -1.41 14.67 -1.23
C ALA A 166 -1.60 13.53 -2.24
N ALA A 167 -2.47 12.57 -1.92
CA ALA A 167 -2.79 11.46 -2.82
C ALA A 167 -3.51 11.94 -4.09
N ARG A 168 -4.51 12.84 -3.97
CA ARG A 168 -5.16 13.44 -5.15
C ARG A 168 -4.19 14.22 -6.02
N LYS A 169 -3.26 14.96 -5.41
CA LYS A 169 -2.20 15.66 -6.16
C LYS A 169 -1.33 14.67 -6.93
N ALA A 170 -0.87 13.60 -6.28
CA ALA A 170 -0.06 12.58 -6.93
C ALA A 170 -0.79 11.89 -8.09
N ALA A 171 -2.09 11.59 -7.93
CA ALA A 171 -2.93 11.05 -8.99
C ALA A 171 -3.00 11.98 -10.21
N ARG A 172 -3.21 13.29 -9.99
CA ARG A 172 -3.15 14.29 -11.06
C ARG A 172 -1.78 14.33 -11.75
N ASP A 173 -0.69 14.25 -10.99
CA ASP A 173 0.65 14.36 -11.57
C ASP A 173 1.11 13.07 -12.30
N SER A 174 0.44 11.94 -12.04
CA SER A 174 0.78 10.63 -12.62
C SER A 174 0.58 10.53 -14.15
N ALA A 175 1.19 9.49 -14.73
CA ALA A 175 1.03 9.11 -16.13
C ALA A 175 -0.10 8.09 -16.39
N VAL A 176 -0.82 7.66 -15.35
CA VAL A 176 -1.82 6.58 -15.46
C VAL A 176 -3.02 7.02 -16.30
N GLY A 177 -3.39 6.20 -17.28
CA GLY A 177 -4.49 6.47 -18.21
C GLY A 177 -4.24 7.64 -19.17
N ARG A 178 -3.00 8.10 -19.32
CA ARG A 178 -2.65 9.08 -20.38
C ARG A 178 -2.72 8.44 -21.76
#